data_AF-A0AA43TND0-F1
#
_entry.id   AF-A0AA43TND0-F1
#
_cell.length_a   1.000
_cell.length_b   1.000
_cell.length_c   1.000
_cell.angle_alpha   90.00
_cell.angle_beta   90.00
_cell.angle_gamma   90.00
#
_symmetry.space_group_name_H-M   'P 1'
#
loop_
_entity.id
_entity.type
_entity.pdbx_description
1 polymer ?
#
loop_
_entity_poly.entity_id
_entity_poly.type
_entity_poly.pdbx_seq_one_letter_code
_entity_poly.pdbx_strand_id
1 'polypeptide(L)'
;MRLFLLPISTRQSLLYCHRLAQQTTSTAKPSLADRLTTKATTTWLEWEHKKSGWQKKVTDYGNKAFQRLPHEEWGLKSIPAPPSAQRRDAEEARLRSDPMKVEYPEGLIGRGRVMEALRRMGGDEKQAFHRKWLIGSVVGMPITAPVALVPM
;
A
#
# COMPACT_ATOMS: atom_id res chain seq x y z
N MET A 1 16.29 -3.77 -0.39
CA MET A 1 15.05 -3.82 -1.21
C MET A 1 15.37 -3.27 -2.59
N ARG A 2 14.70 -3.71 -3.65
CA ARG A 2 14.91 -3.17 -5.01
C ARG A 2 13.63 -2.50 -5.49
N LEU A 3 13.74 -1.26 -5.97
CA LEU A 3 12.64 -0.56 -6.63
C LEU A 3 12.79 -0.73 -8.14
N PHE A 4 11.72 -1.14 -8.78
CA PHE A 4 11.61 -1.25 -10.22
C PHE A 4 10.66 -0.18 -10.71
N LEU A 5 11.11 0.64 -11.66
CA LEU A 5 10.26 1.58 -12.37
C LEU A 5 9.94 0.99 -13.75
N LEU A 6 8.73 0.44 -13.88
CA LEU A 6 8.28 -0.25 -15.07
C LEU A 6 7.45 0.71 -15.94
N PRO A 7 7.86 1.01 -17.19
CA PRO A 7 7.03 1.81 -18.08
C PRO A 7 5.81 0.99 -18.53
N ILE A 8 4.61 1.45 -18.21
CA ILE A 8 3.36 0.90 -18.77
C ILE A 8 3.09 1.54 -20.13
N SER A 9 3.45 2.82 -20.27
CA SER A 9 3.27 3.60 -21.49
C SER A 9 4.37 4.67 -21.61
N THR A 10 4.42 5.39 -22.72
CA THR A 10 5.41 6.47 -22.97
C THR A 10 5.29 7.64 -21.99
N ARG A 11 4.14 7.75 -21.29
CA ARG A 11 3.85 8.79 -20.29
C ARG A 11 3.56 8.25 -18.88
N GLN A 12 3.47 6.93 -18.70
CA GLN A 12 3.03 6.31 -17.45
C GLN A 12 4.02 5.24 -17.00
N SER A 13 4.42 5.31 -15.74
CA SER A 13 5.37 4.39 -15.12
C SER A 13 4.79 3.84 -13.82
N LEU A 14 4.88 2.53 -13.63
CA LEU A 14 4.51 1.83 -12.42
C LEU A 14 5.72 1.64 -11.53
N LEU A 15 5.58 2.02 -10.27
CA LEU A 15 6.56 1.73 -9.24
C LEU A 15 6.24 0.38 -8.60
N TYR A 16 7.19 -0.55 -8.71
CA TYR A 16 7.10 -1.86 -8.08
C TYR A 16 8.26 -2.05 -7.11
N CYS A 17 7.96 -2.33 -5.84
CA CYS A 17 8.99 -2.71 -4.88
C CYS A 17 9.11 -4.23 -4.86
N HIS A 18 10.24 -4.74 -5.33
CA HIS A 18 10.58 -6.14 -5.10
C HIS A 18 11.27 -6.26 -3.74
N ARG A 19 10.53 -6.89 -2.82
CA ARG A 19 11.11 -7.36 -1.57
C ARG A 19 11.83 -8.67 -1.86
N LEU A 20 13.13 -8.60 -2.12
CA LEU A 20 14.02 -9.76 -2.01
C LEU A 20 13.68 -10.44 -0.69
N ALA A 21 13.51 -11.76 -0.71
CA ALA A 21 12.88 -12.60 0.32
C ALA A 21 13.62 -12.68 1.69
N GLN A 22 14.21 -11.59 2.14
CA GLN A 22 14.72 -11.36 3.49
C GLN A 22 14.03 -10.06 3.96
N GLN A 23 13.03 -10.04 4.84
CA GLN A 23 13.02 -10.60 6.18
C GLN A 23 11.56 -10.91 6.62
N THR A 24 11.05 -12.11 6.28
CA THR A 24 10.25 -12.87 7.25
C THR A 24 11.16 -13.60 8.25
N THR A 25 12.48 -13.54 8.03
CA THR A 25 13.57 -14.08 8.84
C THR A 25 14.27 -13.01 9.70
N SER A 26 13.52 -12.06 10.26
CA SER A 26 13.96 -11.42 11.50
C SER A 26 13.05 -11.89 12.59
N THR A 27 13.64 -12.49 13.61
CA THR A 27 13.15 -12.82 14.95
C THR A 27 12.52 -11.63 15.70
N ALA A 28 12.14 -10.57 15.00
CA ALA A 28 11.49 -9.36 15.48
C ALA A 28 9.98 -9.51 15.30
N LYS A 29 9.24 -9.32 16.39
CA LYS A 29 7.77 -9.36 16.40
C LYS A 29 7.21 -8.46 15.28
N PRO A 30 6.23 -8.94 14.48
CA PRO A 30 5.61 -8.14 13.43
C PRO A 30 4.99 -6.90 14.06
N SER A 31 5.07 -5.76 13.35
CA SER A 31 4.51 -4.51 13.83
C SER A 31 3.02 -4.66 14.12
N LEU A 32 2.49 -3.86 15.05
CA LEU A 32 1.03 -3.81 15.27
C LEU A 32 0.30 -3.46 13.96
N ALA A 33 0.88 -2.58 13.15
CA ALA A 33 0.36 -2.25 11.82
C ALA A 33 0.33 -3.47 10.89
N ASP A 34 1.40 -4.28 10.86
CA ASP A 34 1.47 -5.49 10.03
C ASP A 34 0.43 -6.52 10.47
N ARG A 35 0.26 -6.71 11.78
CA ARG A 35 -0.76 -7.61 12.34
C ARG A 35 -2.17 -7.18 11.98
N LEU A 36 -2.49 -5.89 12.12
CA LEU A 36 -3.80 -5.35 11.75
C LEU A 36 -4.05 -5.48 10.26
N THR A 37 -3.06 -5.19 9.43
CA THR A 37 -3.14 -5.33 7.96
C THR A 37 -3.35 -6.79 7.56
N THR A 38 -2.64 -7.71 8.19
CA THR A 38 -2.77 -9.16 7.92
C THR A 38 -4.18 -9.64 8.29
N LYS A 39 -4.70 -9.28 9.47
CA LYS A 39 -6.07 -9.62 9.89
C LYS A 39 -7.12 -9.05 8.95
N ALA A 40 -6.98 -7.78 8.58
CA ALA A 40 -7.90 -7.14 7.63
C ALA A 40 -7.90 -7.86 6.28
N THR A 41 -6.71 -8.27 5.80
CA THR A 41 -6.56 -9.01 4.55
C THR A 41 -7.22 -10.39 4.63
N THR A 42 -7.00 -11.14 5.71
CA THR A 42 -7.62 -12.47 5.89
C THR A 42 -9.14 -12.36 6.01
N THR A 43 -9.66 -11.41 6.79
CA THR A 43 -11.11 -11.19 6.89
C THR A 43 -11.72 -10.79 5.56
N TRP A 44 -11.05 -9.94 4.78
CA TRP A 44 -11.52 -9.56 3.44
C TRP A 44 -11.62 -10.76 2.50
N LEU A 45 -10.59 -11.61 2.46
CA LEU A 45 -10.58 -12.84 1.66
C LEU A 45 -11.70 -13.81 2.08
N GLU A 46 -11.88 -13.99 3.39
CA GLU A 46 -12.98 -14.80 3.91
C GLU A 46 -14.34 -14.30 3.44
N TRP A 47 -14.57 -12.98 3.44
CA TRP A 47 -15.82 -12.38 2.97
C TRP A 47 -16.00 -12.50 1.45
N GLU A 48 -14.91 -12.47 0.68
CA GLU A 48 -14.93 -12.65 -0.77
C GLU A 48 -15.34 -14.07 -1.18
N HIS A 49 -14.92 -15.08 -0.41
CA HIS A 49 -15.24 -16.49 -0.63
C HIS A 49 -16.66 -16.90 -0.19
N LYS A 50 -17.40 -16.03 0.53
CA LYS A 50 -18.78 -16.34 0.92
C LYS A 50 -19.69 -16.41 -0.30
N LYS A 51 -20.62 -17.37 -0.29
CA LYS A 51 -21.58 -17.59 -1.40
C LYS A 51 -22.62 -16.46 -1.53
N SER A 52 -23.05 -15.88 -0.41
CA SER A 52 -24.08 -14.83 -0.36
C SER A 52 -24.00 -14.08 0.98
N GLY A 53 -24.69 -12.93 1.06
CA GLY A 53 -24.78 -12.09 2.26
C GLY A 53 -24.29 -10.66 2.03
N TRP A 54 -24.50 -9.79 3.02
CA TRP A 54 -24.05 -8.40 2.96
C TRP A 54 -22.52 -8.30 2.85
N GLN A 55 -21.78 -9.21 3.49
CA GLN A 55 -20.31 -9.29 3.43
C GLN A 55 -19.82 -9.52 2.00
N LYS A 56 -20.48 -10.41 1.25
CA LYS A 56 -20.18 -10.66 -0.16
C LYS A 56 -20.51 -9.45 -1.04
N LYS A 57 -21.64 -8.77 -0.78
CA LYS A 57 -21.98 -7.52 -1.49
C LYS A 57 -20.96 -6.42 -1.22
N VAL A 58 -20.46 -6.30 0.01
CA VAL A 58 -19.42 -5.34 0.40
C VAL A 58 -18.11 -5.62 -0.34
N THR A 59 -17.66 -6.88 -0.38
CA THR A 59 -16.43 -7.24 -1.11
C THR A 59 -16.59 -7.09 -2.62
N ASP A 60 -17.74 -7.44 -3.20
CA ASP A 60 -18.00 -7.26 -4.64
C ASP A 60 -18.03 -5.77 -5.04
N TYR A 61 -18.69 -4.91 -4.25
CA TYR A 61 -18.69 -3.46 -4.49
C TYR A 61 -17.30 -2.85 -4.26
N GLY A 62 -16.61 -3.27 -3.20
CA GLY A 62 -15.24 -2.86 -2.91
C GLY A 62 -14.28 -3.23 -4.03
N ASN A 63 -14.36 -4.45 -4.56
CA ASN A 63 -13.55 -4.90 -5.68
C ASN A 63 -13.85 -4.09 -6.96
N LYS A 64 -15.12 -3.78 -7.25
CA LYS A 64 -15.47 -2.87 -8.36
C LYS A 64 -14.91 -1.46 -8.16
N ALA A 65 -14.86 -0.96 -6.93
CA ALA A 65 -14.22 0.32 -6.63
C ALA A 65 -12.70 0.23 -6.79
N PHE A 66 -12.07 -0.86 -6.35
CA PHE A 66 -10.62 -1.09 -6.48
C PHE A 66 -10.16 -1.21 -7.93
N GLN A 67 -11.02 -1.67 -8.84
CA GLN A 67 -10.75 -1.68 -10.29
C GLN A 67 -10.65 -0.27 -10.89
N ARG A 68 -11.19 0.76 -10.22
CA ARG A 68 -11.09 2.16 -10.65
C ARG A 68 -9.86 2.87 -10.10
N LEU A 69 -9.11 2.23 -9.20
CA LEU A 69 -7.90 2.84 -8.64
C LEU A 69 -6.85 3.02 -9.73
N PRO A 70 -6.22 4.21 -9.82
CA PRO A 70 -5.11 4.43 -10.73
C PRO A 70 -3.95 3.46 -10.47
N HIS A 71 -3.24 3.10 -11.54
CA HIS A 71 -2.13 2.14 -11.49
C HIS A 71 -0.98 2.60 -10.57
N GLU A 72 -0.81 3.92 -10.40
CA GLU A 72 0.18 4.50 -9.48
C GLU A 72 -0.13 4.08 -8.03
N GLU A 73 -1.40 4.09 -7.62
CA GLU A 73 -1.83 3.69 -6.27
C GLU A 73 -1.74 2.17 -6.05
N TRP A 74 -1.94 1.40 -7.13
CA TRP A 74 -1.73 -0.04 -7.09
C TRP A 74 -0.26 -0.40 -6.86
N GLY A 75 0.67 0.30 -7.51
CA GLY A 75 2.11 0.10 -7.32
C GLY A 75 2.57 0.36 -5.87
N LEU A 76 2.00 1.40 -5.23
CA LEU A 76 2.32 1.75 -3.84
C LEU A 76 1.96 0.66 -2.82
N LYS A 77 1.01 -0.24 -3.13
CA LYS A 77 0.69 -1.38 -2.24
C LYS A 77 1.87 -2.33 -2.01
N SER A 78 2.82 -2.37 -2.95
CA SER A 78 4.03 -3.19 -2.81
C SER A 78 5.05 -2.60 -1.84
N ILE A 79 4.92 -1.31 -1.50
CA ILE A 79 5.85 -0.60 -0.65
C ILE A 79 5.48 -0.86 0.81
N PRO A 80 6.43 -1.29 1.66
CA PRO A 80 6.15 -1.50 3.07
C PRO A 80 5.76 -0.18 3.75
N ALA A 81 4.90 -0.29 4.76
CA ALA A 81 4.57 0.84 5.61
C ALA A 81 5.87 1.41 6.23
N PRO A 82 5.93 2.74 6.43
CA PRO A 82 7.10 3.36 7.03
C PRO A 82 7.37 2.75 8.41
N PRO A 83 8.65 2.57 8.79
CA PRO A 83 9.00 2.03 10.10
C PRO A 83 8.37 2.87 11.22
N SER A 84 7.98 2.20 12.30
CA SER A 84 7.57 2.87 13.53
C SER A 84 8.66 3.83 13.98
N ALA A 85 8.30 4.91 14.69
CA ALA A 85 9.26 5.92 15.14
C ALA A 85 10.50 5.30 15.80
N GLN A 86 10.32 4.22 16.57
CA GLN A 86 11.39 3.48 17.25
C GLN A 86 12.35 2.72 16.32
N ARG A 87 11.96 2.43 15.07
CA ARG A 87 12.76 1.71 14.08
C ARG A 87 13.28 2.62 12.96
N ARG A 88 12.91 3.90 12.95
CA ARG A 88 13.33 4.86 11.93
C ARG A 88 14.85 5.01 11.88
N ASP A 89 15.48 5.24 13.03
CA ASP A 89 16.93 5.46 13.09
C ASP A 89 17.73 4.24 12.62
N ALA A 90 17.28 3.04 12.99
CA ALA A 90 17.89 1.79 12.56
C ALA A 90 17.71 1.54 11.05
N GLU A 91 16.55 1.89 10.50
CA GLU A 91 16.28 1.75 9.08
C GLU A 91 17.02 2.80 8.26
N GLU A 92 17.10 4.04 8.73
CA GLU A 92 17.94 5.09 8.14
C GLU A 92 19.42 4.71 8.17
N ALA A 93 19.92 4.14 9.27
CA ALA A 93 21.29 3.64 9.35
C ALA A 93 21.54 2.52 8.33
N ARG A 94 20.57 1.62 8.10
CA ARG A 94 20.64 0.60 7.05
C ARG A 94 20.60 1.20 5.65
N LEU A 95 19.79 2.23 5.40
CA LEU A 95 19.72 2.91 4.11
C LEU A 95 20.98 3.73 3.81
N ARG A 96 21.68 4.21 4.85
CA ARG A 96 23.00 4.86 4.70
C ARG A 96 24.09 3.85 4.33
N SER A 97 24.02 2.62 4.82
CA SER A 97 25.00 1.57 4.53
C SER A 97 24.72 0.79 3.24
N ASP A 98 23.45 0.56 2.89
CA ASP A 98 23.01 -0.06 1.64
C ASP A 98 21.89 0.78 0.99
N PRO A 99 22.25 1.75 0.12
CA PRO A 99 21.27 2.62 -0.51
C PRO A 99 20.33 1.80 -1.41
N MET A 100 19.04 2.10 -1.31
CA MET A 100 18.01 1.42 -2.08
C MET A 100 18.24 1.61 -3.58
N LYS A 101 18.52 0.52 -4.30
CA LYS A 101 18.75 0.54 -5.75
C LYS A 101 17.41 0.67 -6.49
N VAL A 102 17.34 1.67 -7.36
CA VAL A 102 16.23 1.89 -8.29
C VAL A 102 16.67 1.42 -9.67
N GLU A 103 16.09 0.32 -10.14
CA GLU A 103 16.32 -0.22 -11.47
C GLU A 103 15.23 0.33 -12.41
N TYR A 104 15.64 0.95 -13.52
CA TYR A 104 14.76 1.49 -14.54
C TYR A 104 15.40 1.35 -15.93
N PRO A 105 14.59 1.19 -17.00
CA PRO A 105 15.12 1.13 -18.36
C PRO A 105 15.61 2.53 -18.79
N GLU A 106 16.94 2.68 -18.87
CA GLU A 106 17.59 3.97 -19.20
C GLU A 106 17.18 4.51 -20.59
N GLY A 107 16.82 3.64 -21.53
CA GLY A 107 16.38 4.02 -22.88
C GLY A 107 15.00 4.67 -22.95
N LEU A 108 14.16 4.52 -21.92
CA LEU A 108 12.77 5.03 -21.91
C LEU A 108 12.56 6.15 -20.88
N ILE A 109 13.30 6.11 -19.76
CA ILE A 109 13.14 7.06 -18.65
C ILE A 109 14.47 7.74 -18.37
N GLY A 110 14.56 9.04 -18.65
CA GLY A 110 15.75 9.82 -18.33
C GLY A 110 15.92 10.01 -16.82
N ARG A 111 17.15 9.98 -16.32
CA ARG A 111 17.53 10.10 -14.88
C ARG A 111 16.77 11.19 -14.12
N GLY A 112 16.60 12.37 -14.71
CA GLY A 112 15.88 13.48 -14.07
C GLY A 112 14.39 13.21 -13.83
N ARG A 113 13.74 12.48 -14.74
CA ARG A 113 12.31 12.14 -14.63
C ARG A 113 12.03 11.03 -13.63
N VAL A 114 13.01 10.20 -13.29
CA VAL A 114 12.86 9.14 -12.27
C VAL A 114 12.55 9.75 -10.90
N MET A 115 13.32 10.76 -10.49
CA MET A 115 13.13 11.40 -9.19
C MET A 115 11.83 12.20 -9.12
N GLU A 116 11.46 12.87 -10.21
CA GLU A 116 10.20 13.59 -10.30
C GLU A 116 8.99 12.63 -10.25
N ALA A 117 9.05 11.51 -10.97
CA ALA A 117 8.03 10.47 -10.92
C ALA A 117 7.90 9.87 -9.52
N LEU A 118 9.03 9.58 -8.86
CA LEU A 118 9.03 9.10 -7.47
C LEU A 118 8.42 10.11 -6.49
N ARG A 119 8.71 11.41 -6.63
CA ARG A 119 8.10 12.46 -5.79
C ARG A 119 6.60 12.58 -6.03
N ARG A 120 6.17 12.58 -7.29
CA ARG A 120 4.75 12.67 -7.67
C ARG A 120 3.95 11.46 -7.18
N MET A 121 4.51 10.26 -7.29
CA MET A 121 3.89 9.03 -6.75
C MET A 121 3.97 8.96 -5.22
N GLY A 122 5.01 9.56 -4.63
CA GLY A 122 5.41 9.34 -3.25
C GLY A 122 4.54 9.97 -2.17
N GLY A 123 3.74 11.01 -2.43
CA GLY A 123 2.80 11.42 -1.38
C GLY A 123 2.08 12.75 -1.47
N ASP A 124 2.66 13.81 -2.05
CA ASP A 124 2.16 15.14 -1.66
C ASP A 124 0.73 15.46 -2.15
N GLU A 125 0.39 15.08 -3.39
CA GLU A 125 -0.91 15.45 -3.96
C GLU A 125 -2.07 14.62 -3.41
N LYS A 126 -1.84 13.34 -3.08
CA LYS A 126 -2.91 12.40 -2.71
C LYS A 126 -3.00 12.14 -1.21
N GLN A 127 -1.94 12.37 -0.44
CA GLN A 127 -1.93 12.10 1.00
C GLN A 127 -2.97 12.95 1.76
N ALA A 128 -3.13 14.22 1.39
CA ALA A 128 -4.14 15.10 2.00
C ALA A 128 -5.56 14.58 1.77
N PHE A 129 -5.84 14.09 0.55
CA PHE A 129 -7.13 13.50 0.21
C PHE A 129 -7.38 12.22 1.01
N HIS A 130 -6.43 11.27 1.03
CA HIS A 130 -6.57 10.03 1.79
C HIS A 130 -6.76 10.30 3.29
N ARG A 131 -6.02 11.26 3.86
CA ARG A 131 -6.17 11.65 5.26
C ARG A 131 -7.56 12.21 5.57
N LYS A 132 -8.08 13.09 4.71
CA LYS A 132 -9.43 13.67 4.88
C LYS A 132 -10.51 12.58 4.89
N TRP A 133 -10.47 11.67 3.92
CA TRP A 133 -11.45 10.59 3.83
C TRP A 133 -11.27 9.54 4.93
N LEU A 134 -10.04 9.22 5.32
CA LEU A 134 -9.78 8.34 6.46
C LEU A 134 -10.39 8.91 7.75
N ILE A 135 -10.16 10.19 8.05
CA ILE A 135 -10.74 10.86 9.21
C ILE A 135 -12.28 10.84 9.11
N GLY A 136 -12.83 11.15 7.94
CA GLY A 136 -14.27 11.08 7.70
C GLY A 136 -14.83 9.68 7.96
N SER A 137 -14.16 8.62 7.49
CA SER A 137 -14.54 7.24 7.76
C SER A 137 -14.47 6.91 9.25
N VAL A 138 -13.42 7.31 9.96
CA VAL A 138 -13.29 7.08 11.41
C VAL A 138 -14.41 7.77 12.19
N VAL A 139 -14.79 8.98 11.80
CA VAL A 139 -15.92 9.71 12.41
C VAL A 139 -17.27 9.06 12.07
N GLY A 140 -17.40 8.46 10.88
CA GLY A 140 -18.61 7.74 10.46
C GLY A 140 -18.74 6.32 11.06
N MET A 141 -17.63 5.70 11.47
CA MET A 141 -17.60 4.33 12.00
C MET A 141 -18.54 4.08 13.19
N PRO A 142 -18.71 4.97 14.18
CA PRO A 142 -19.64 4.73 15.30
C PRO A 142 -21.08 4.49 14.87
N ILE A 143 -21.48 5.03 13.72
CA ILE A 143 -22.83 4.88 13.17
C ILE A 143 -22.92 3.59 12.34
N THR A 144 -21.90 3.27 11.57
CA THR A 144 -21.92 2.13 10.64
C THR A 144 -21.49 0.81 11.29
N ALA A 145 -20.63 0.84 12.31
CA ALA A 145 -20.10 -0.35 12.96
C ALA A 145 -21.17 -1.18 13.69
N PRO A 146 -22.15 -0.60 14.40
CA PRO A 146 -23.24 -1.37 15.00
C PRO A 146 -24.03 -2.15 13.97
N VAL A 147 -24.36 -1.54 12.83
CA VAL A 147 -25.10 -2.20 11.73
C VAL A 147 -24.29 -3.35 11.13
N ALA A 148 -22.96 -3.22 11.06
CA ALA A 148 -22.07 -4.28 10.58
C ALA A 148 -21.85 -5.42 11.59
N LEU A 149 -21.97 -5.14 12.89
CA LEU A 149 -21.78 -6.12 13.98
C LEU A 149 -23.05 -6.91 14.30
N VAL A 150 -24.23 -6.36 14.02
CA VAL A 150 -25.49 -7.09 14.15
C VAL A 150 -25.61 -8.08 13.00
N PRO A 151 -25.60 -9.40 13.26
CA PRO A 151 -25.86 -10.38 12.22
C PRO A 151 -27.31 -10.24 11.75
N MET A 152 -27.48 -9.72 10.53
CA MET A 152 -28.73 -9.77 9.77
C MET A 152 -28.77 -11.03 8.92
#